data_AF-A0A7K2C2Z6-F1
#
_entry.id   AF-A0A7K2C2Z6-F1
#
_cell.length_a   1.000
_cell.length_b   1.000
_cell.length_c   1.000
_cell.angle_alpha   90.00
_cell.angle_beta   90.00
_cell.angle_gamma   90.00
#
_symmetry.space_group_name_H-M   'P 1'
#
loop_
_entity.id
_entity.type
_entity.pdbx_description
1 polymer ?
#
loop_
_entity_poly.entity_id
_entity_poly.type
_entity_poly.pdbx_seq_one_letter_code
_entity_poly.pdbx_strand_id
1 'polypeptide(L)'
;MPRRAGGARDELKPDTVVTNYVGDRRTKDFLLELVHAKAPDIGSKSGQWYWLNDWRRKMQGAQEQFTYRDMADHLRALMLNDGRLPRIPSGRMINFITDFWADPANAGIPRKEVLDAWMWLKVQPGPKTYAEYRRLTSPETPDDPG
;
A
#
# COMPACT_ATOMS: atom_id res chain seq x y z
N MET A 1 10.55 -1.88 5.91
CA MET A 1 11.76 -1.19 6.42
C MET A 1 12.11 0.00 5.51
N PRO A 2 12.55 1.15 6.04
CA PRO A 2 13.23 2.17 5.23
C PRO A 2 14.55 1.62 4.65
N ARG A 3 15.11 2.28 3.63
CA ARG A 3 16.39 1.91 2.99
C ARG A 3 17.47 1.66 4.07
N ARG A 4 18.38 0.71 3.83
CA ARG A 4 19.61 0.62 4.62
C ARG A 4 20.42 1.89 4.35
N ALA A 5 20.50 2.79 5.32
CA ALA A 5 21.25 4.04 5.18
C ALA A 5 22.71 3.71 4.82
N GLY A 6 23.19 4.21 3.68
CA GLY A 6 24.55 3.95 3.16
C GLY A 6 24.73 2.68 2.31
N GLY A 7 23.68 1.88 2.08
CA GLY A 7 23.77 0.70 1.20
C GLY A 7 23.78 1.07 -0.29
N ALA A 8 24.55 0.32 -1.09
CA ALA A 8 24.48 0.39 -2.55
C ALA A 8 23.08 -0.02 -3.03
N ARG A 9 22.57 0.60 -4.11
CA ARG A 9 21.29 0.20 -4.71
C ARG A 9 21.36 -1.27 -5.15
N ASP A 10 20.22 -1.94 -5.14
CA ASP A 10 20.14 -3.29 -5.73
C ASP A 10 20.53 -3.25 -7.22
N GLU A 11 21.14 -4.32 -7.69
CA GLU A 11 21.31 -4.55 -9.12
C GLU A 11 19.94 -4.74 -9.79
N LEU A 12 19.76 -4.18 -10.98
CA LEU A 12 18.52 -4.30 -11.75
C LEU A 12 18.58 -5.53 -12.64
N LYS A 13 18.31 -6.70 -12.05
CA LYS A 13 18.09 -7.96 -12.76
C LYS A 13 16.78 -8.60 -12.27
N PRO A 14 16.08 -9.37 -13.12
CA PRO A 14 14.79 -9.95 -12.76
C PRO A 14 14.82 -10.74 -11.46
N ASP A 15 15.85 -11.56 -11.28
CA ASP A 15 15.95 -12.51 -10.18
C ASP A 15 16.68 -11.93 -8.95
N THR A 16 17.04 -10.64 -8.97
CA THR A 16 17.60 -9.95 -7.81
C THR A 16 16.51 -9.71 -6.75
N VAL A 17 16.79 -10.15 -5.52
CA VAL A 17 15.95 -9.87 -4.35
C VAL A 17 15.96 -8.38 -4.03
N VAL A 18 14.78 -7.80 -3.81
CA VAL A 18 14.60 -6.37 -3.57
C VAL A 18 14.88 -6.04 -2.11
N THR A 19 16.02 -5.44 -1.83
CA THR A 19 16.44 -5.09 -0.46
C THR A 19 16.64 -3.58 -0.29
N ASN A 20 17.30 -2.93 -1.24
CA ASN A 20 17.59 -1.50 -1.26
C ASN A 20 17.03 -0.83 -2.53
N TYR A 21 15.71 -0.94 -2.67
CA TYR A 21 14.93 -0.37 -3.76
C TYR A 21 15.11 1.16 -3.89
N VAL A 22 15.32 1.62 -5.11
CA VAL A 22 15.34 3.04 -5.49
C VAL A 22 14.25 3.28 -6.53
N GLY A 23 13.27 4.14 -6.23
CA GLY A 23 12.14 4.43 -7.12
C GLY A 23 12.43 5.49 -8.18
N ASP A 24 13.64 5.51 -8.74
CA ASP A 24 14.06 6.46 -9.77
C ASP A 24 13.54 6.06 -11.16
N ARG A 25 13.81 6.92 -12.16
CA ARG A 25 13.44 6.63 -13.55
C ARG A 25 14.04 5.31 -14.03
N ARG A 26 15.32 5.07 -13.73
CA ARG A 26 16.03 3.85 -14.15
C ARG A 26 15.32 2.57 -13.68
N THR A 27 14.89 2.50 -12.42
CA THR A 27 14.15 1.34 -11.91
C THR A 27 12.75 1.22 -12.50
N LYS A 28 12.07 2.35 -12.75
CA LYS A 28 10.75 2.32 -13.39
C LYS A 28 10.82 1.83 -14.83
N ASP A 29 11.80 2.32 -15.59
CA ASP A 29 12.01 1.92 -16.99
C ASP A 29 12.32 0.42 -17.05
N PHE A 30 13.21 -0.08 -16.19
CA PHE A 30 13.49 -1.52 -16.07
C PHE A 30 12.25 -2.36 -15.73
N LEU A 31 11.41 -1.93 -14.78
CA LEU A 31 10.18 -2.64 -14.44
C LEU A 31 9.19 -2.66 -15.62
N LEU A 32 9.08 -1.56 -16.37
CA LEU A 32 8.23 -1.49 -17.56
C LEU A 32 8.76 -2.39 -18.67
N GLU A 33 10.07 -2.47 -18.90
CA GLU A 33 10.67 -3.41 -19.85
C GLU A 33 10.27 -4.86 -19.54
N LEU A 34 10.32 -5.26 -18.27
CA LEU A 34 9.89 -6.61 -17.84
C LEU A 34 8.38 -6.84 -18.05
N VAL A 35 7.57 -5.81 -17.84
CA VAL A 35 6.12 -5.88 -18.09
C VAL A 35 5.84 -6.01 -19.58
N HIS A 36 6.43 -5.16 -20.41
CA HIS A 36 6.22 -5.16 -21.86
C HIS A 36 6.77 -6.42 -22.55
N ALA A 37 7.83 -7.03 -22.00
CA ALA A 37 8.31 -8.34 -22.46
C ALA A 37 7.24 -9.45 -22.34
N LYS A 38 6.29 -9.32 -21.39
CA LYS A 38 5.17 -10.27 -21.20
C LYS A 38 3.84 -9.78 -21.77
N ALA A 39 3.67 -8.47 -21.92
CA ALA A 39 2.44 -7.83 -22.40
C ALA A 39 2.81 -6.55 -23.16
N PRO A 40 3.18 -6.65 -24.46
CA PRO A 40 3.70 -5.51 -25.22
C PRO A 40 2.74 -4.32 -25.29
N ASP A 41 1.44 -4.58 -25.47
CA ASP A 41 0.42 -3.57 -25.73
C ASP A 41 -0.24 -2.99 -24.47
N ILE A 42 0.27 -3.31 -23.28
CA ILE A 42 -0.35 -2.86 -22.02
C ILE A 42 -0.14 -1.35 -21.81
N GLY A 43 -1.24 -0.62 -21.64
CA GLY A 43 -1.22 0.80 -21.35
C GLY A 43 -0.85 1.13 -19.90
N SER A 44 -0.33 2.34 -19.66
CA SER A 44 -0.11 2.84 -18.31
C SER A 44 -1.44 3.05 -17.56
N LYS A 45 -1.46 2.73 -16.26
CA LYS A 45 -2.60 2.94 -15.38
C LYS A 45 -2.33 3.99 -14.32
N SER A 46 -3.27 4.94 -14.18
CA SER A 46 -3.21 5.94 -13.12
C SER A 46 -3.20 5.25 -11.75
N GLY A 47 -2.25 5.63 -10.89
CA GLY A 47 -2.11 5.04 -9.56
C GLY A 47 -1.17 3.82 -9.47
N GLN A 48 -0.73 3.23 -10.59
CA GLN A 48 0.05 1.98 -10.59
C GLN A 48 1.30 2.04 -9.70
N TRP A 49 2.05 3.15 -9.77
CA TRP A 49 3.30 3.30 -9.04
C TRP A 49 3.09 3.46 -7.54
N TYR A 50 1.98 4.10 -7.16
CA TYR A 50 1.64 4.24 -5.76
C TYR A 50 1.23 2.88 -5.18
N TRP A 51 0.43 2.09 -5.91
CA TRP A 51 0.00 0.76 -5.47
C TRP A 51 1.16 -0.23 -5.42
N LEU A 52 2.05 -0.19 -6.41
CA LEU A 52 3.27 -1.00 -6.41
C LEU A 52 4.16 -0.67 -5.20
N ASN A 53 4.30 0.61 -4.85
CA ASN A 53 5.07 1.01 -3.68
C ASN A 53 4.40 0.65 -2.36
N ASP A 54 3.06 0.66 -2.29
CA ASP A 54 2.30 0.16 -1.13
C ASP A 54 2.53 -1.36 -0.95
N TRP A 55 2.36 -2.14 -2.02
CA TRP A 55 2.63 -3.58 -2.02
C TRP A 55 4.06 -3.90 -1.59
N ARG A 56 5.05 -3.22 -2.18
CA ARG A 56 6.48 -3.38 -1.81
C ARG A 56 6.70 -3.14 -0.32
N ARG A 57 6.09 -2.10 0.25
CA ARG A 57 6.20 -1.78 1.68
C ARG A 57 5.58 -2.86 2.56
N LYS A 58 4.44 -3.43 2.14
CA LYS A 58 3.79 -4.54 2.85
C LYS A 58 4.65 -5.79 2.85
N MET A 59 5.19 -6.19 1.69
CA MET A 59 6.12 -7.32 1.60
C MET A 59 7.35 -7.11 2.50
N GLN A 60 7.98 -5.93 2.43
CA GLN A 60 9.10 -5.59 3.32
C GLN A 60 8.72 -5.47 4.81
N GLY A 61 7.46 -5.22 5.13
CA GLY A 61 6.94 -5.16 6.49
C GLY A 61 6.70 -6.55 7.07
N ALA A 62 6.23 -7.47 6.22
CA ALA A 62 6.05 -8.89 6.52
C ALA A 62 7.36 -9.70 6.47
N GLN A 63 8.49 -9.04 6.16
CA GLN A 63 9.80 -9.69 5.97
C GLN A 63 9.82 -10.75 4.86
N GLU A 64 8.88 -10.67 3.92
CA GLU A 64 8.81 -11.53 2.75
C GLU A 64 9.92 -11.19 1.76
N GLN A 65 10.51 -12.22 1.18
CA GLN A 65 11.49 -12.08 0.10
C GLN A 65 10.77 -12.05 -1.25
N PHE A 66 11.10 -11.07 -2.07
CA PHE A 66 10.56 -10.92 -3.42
C PHE A 66 11.61 -10.30 -4.34
N THR A 67 11.49 -10.58 -5.62
CA THR A 67 12.42 -10.17 -6.67
C THR A 67 11.87 -9.02 -7.52
N TYR A 68 12.70 -8.45 -8.40
CA TYR A 68 12.22 -7.48 -9.39
C TYR A 68 11.25 -8.10 -10.40
N ARG A 69 11.34 -9.40 -10.67
CA ARG A 69 10.36 -10.14 -11.46
C ARG A 69 9.00 -10.14 -10.79
N ASP A 70 8.95 -10.40 -9.47
CA ASP A 70 7.70 -10.36 -8.70
C ASP A 70 7.10 -8.94 -8.68
N MET A 71 7.96 -7.91 -8.56
CA MET A 71 7.53 -6.52 -8.68
C MET A 71 6.90 -6.22 -10.06
N ALA A 72 7.53 -6.68 -11.14
CA ALA A 72 7.02 -6.49 -12.50
C ALA A 72 5.71 -7.26 -12.73
N ASP A 73 5.59 -8.49 -12.22
CA ASP A 73 4.37 -9.28 -12.32
C ASP A 73 3.21 -8.65 -11.55
N HIS A 74 3.48 -8.09 -10.36
CA HIS A 74 2.48 -7.32 -9.61
C HIS A 74 2.10 -6.01 -10.32
N LEU A 75 3.07 -5.30 -10.89
CA LEU A 75 2.82 -4.10 -11.68
C LEU A 75 1.93 -4.40 -12.89
N ARG A 76 2.22 -5.49 -13.62
CA ARG A 76 1.39 -5.97 -14.73
C ARG A 76 -0.04 -6.26 -14.26
N ALA A 77 -0.21 -6.96 -13.14
CA ALA A 77 -1.54 -7.25 -12.59
C ALA A 77 -2.34 -5.97 -12.25
N LEU A 78 -1.69 -4.95 -11.69
CA LEU A 78 -2.31 -3.64 -11.45
C LEU A 78 -2.76 -2.97 -12.76
N MET A 79 -1.93 -3.05 -13.80
CA MET A 79 -2.20 -2.45 -15.11
C MET A 79 -3.30 -3.18 -15.88
N LEU A 80 -3.43 -4.50 -15.71
CA LEU A 80 -4.48 -5.32 -16.33
C LEU A 80 -5.84 -5.25 -15.63
N ASN A 81 -5.88 -4.82 -14.37
CA ASN A 81 -7.13 -4.76 -13.61
C ASN A 81 -8.18 -3.89 -14.34
N ASP A 82 -9.43 -4.33 -14.37
CA ASP A 82 -10.50 -3.58 -15.01
C ASP A 82 -10.93 -2.37 -14.16
N GLY A 83 -11.21 -1.25 -14.82
CA GLY A 83 -11.66 -0.03 -14.16
C GLY A 83 -10.56 0.71 -13.38
N ARG A 84 -10.97 1.68 -12.56
CA ARG A 84 -10.04 2.56 -11.85
C ARG A 84 -9.50 1.87 -10.60
N LEU A 85 -8.17 1.90 -10.40
CA LEU A 85 -7.59 1.43 -9.14
C LEU A 85 -8.19 2.23 -7.97
N PRO A 86 -8.55 1.55 -6.86
CA PRO A 86 -9.07 2.25 -5.70
C PRO A 86 -8.03 3.23 -5.15
N ARG A 87 -8.50 4.20 -4.35
CA ARG A 87 -7.59 5.12 -3.67
C ARG A 87 -6.74 4.33 -2.69
N ILE A 88 -5.44 4.58 -2.69
CA ILE A 88 -4.52 3.89 -1.77
C ILE A 88 -4.83 4.33 -0.35
N PRO A 89 -4.98 3.37 0.59
CA PRO A 89 -5.10 3.69 2.00
C PRO A 89 -3.89 4.50 2.45
N SER A 90 -4.11 5.74 2.86
CA SER A 90 -3.03 6.64 3.23
C SER A 90 -3.00 6.81 4.73
N GLY A 91 -1.84 6.53 5.33
CA GLY A 91 -1.57 6.75 6.75
C GLY A 91 -1.48 8.22 7.18
N ARG A 92 -2.10 9.15 6.44
CA ARG A 92 -2.11 10.58 6.75
C ARG A 92 -3.40 10.94 7.47
N MET A 93 -3.30 11.81 8.47
CA MET A 93 -4.43 12.31 9.25
C MET A 93 -5.60 12.80 8.38
N ILE A 94 -5.32 13.57 7.33
CA ILE A 94 -6.38 14.12 6.46
C ILE A 94 -7.19 13.01 5.76
N ASN A 95 -6.53 11.91 5.39
CA ASN A 95 -7.18 10.78 4.73
C ASN A 95 -7.98 9.96 5.75
N PHE A 96 -7.43 9.74 6.95
CA PHE A 96 -8.18 9.17 8.06
C PHE A 96 -9.45 9.96 8.36
N ILE A 97 -9.36 11.29 8.53
CA ILE A 97 -10.52 12.15 8.81
C ILE A 97 -11.55 12.08 7.67
N THR A 98 -11.08 12.12 6.42
CA THR A 98 -11.97 12.05 5.25
C THR A 98 -12.69 10.70 5.18
N ASP A 99 -11.96 9.60 5.38
CA ASP A 99 -12.54 8.25 5.38
C ASP A 99 -13.49 8.05 6.57
N PHE A 100 -13.15 8.60 7.74
CA PHE A 100 -13.97 8.53 8.94
C PHE A 100 -15.34 9.18 8.73
N TRP A 101 -15.40 10.37 8.13
CA TRP A 101 -16.66 11.05 7.84
C TRP A 101 -17.41 10.51 6.62
N ALA A 102 -16.73 9.76 5.74
CA ALA A 102 -17.39 9.09 4.63
C ALA A 102 -18.23 7.88 5.10
N ASP A 103 -17.98 7.35 6.30
CA ASP A 103 -18.80 6.28 6.89
C ASP A 103 -20.11 6.87 7.46
N PRO A 104 -21.28 6.44 6.96
CA PRO A 104 -22.57 6.88 7.50
C PRO A 104 -22.75 6.58 9.00
N ALA A 105 -22.09 5.55 9.53
CA ALA A 105 -22.13 5.22 10.96
C ALA A 105 -21.48 6.31 11.85
N ASN A 106 -20.67 7.17 11.24
CA ASN A 106 -19.98 8.27 11.90
C ASN A 106 -20.63 9.64 11.61
N ALA A 107 -21.83 9.65 11.03
CA ALA A 107 -22.54 10.89 10.73
C ALA A 107 -22.77 11.71 12.00
N GLY A 108 -22.43 13.01 11.94
CA GLY A 108 -22.60 13.94 13.06
C GLY A 108 -21.50 13.91 14.12
N ILE A 109 -20.51 13.01 14.03
CA ILE A 109 -19.38 13.00 14.96
C ILE A 109 -18.53 14.27 14.81
N PRO A 110 -18.31 15.04 15.89
CA PRO A 110 -17.59 16.30 15.82
C PRO A 110 -16.10 16.07 15.54
N ARG A 111 -15.47 17.06 14.88
CA ARG A 111 -14.05 17.00 14.49
C ARG A 111 -13.11 16.64 15.66
N LYS A 112 -13.42 17.09 16.88
CA LYS A 112 -12.63 16.77 18.07
C LYS A 112 -12.55 15.26 18.30
N GLU A 113 -13.67 14.55 18.24
CA GLU A 113 -13.72 13.10 18.47
C GLU A 113 -13.00 12.33 17.36
N VAL A 114 -13.08 12.80 16.11
CA VAL A 114 -12.29 12.23 15.00
C VAL A 114 -10.79 12.40 15.23
N LEU A 115 -10.36 13.54 15.78
CA LEU A 115 -8.96 13.78 16.15
C LEU A 115 -8.52 12.89 17.32
N ASP A 116 -9.39 12.69 18.32
CA ASP A 116 -9.13 11.78 19.44
C ASP A 116 -8.93 10.33 18.93
N ALA A 117 -9.80 9.87 18.02
CA ALA A 117 -9.66 8.57 17.34
C ALA A 117 -8.35 8.46 16.54
N TRP A 118 -7.95 9.53 15.84
CA TRP A 118 -6.67 9.59 15.12
C TRP A 118 -5.47 9.51 16.07
N MET A 119 -5.49 10.25 17.17
CA MET A 119 -4.42 10.22 18.17
C MET A 119 -4.28 8.85 18.81
N TRP A 120 -5.40 8.20 19.12
CA TRP A 120 -5.41 6.83 19.61
C TRP A 120 -4.83 5.85 18.57
N LEU A 121 -5.25 5.95 17.30
CA LEU A 121 -4.75 5.06 16.24
C LEU A 121 -3.23 5.23 16.05
N LYS A 122 -2.70 6.45 16.20
CA LYS A 122 -1.26 6.72 16.06
C LYS A 122 -0.38 5.88 16.97
N VAL A 123 -0.84 5.52 18.16
CA VAL A 123 -0.06 4.74 19.14
C VAL A 123 -0.24 3.23 19.00
N GLN A 124 -1.22 2.78 18.21
CA GLN A 124 -1.42 1.35 17.96
C GLN A 124 -0.33 0.78 17.04
N PRO A 125 -0.08 -0.54 17.04
CA PRO A 125 0.63 -1.18 15.93
C PRO A 125 -0.19 -1.09 14.64
N GLY A 126 0.46 -1.22 13.48
CA GLY A 126 -0.23 -1.32 12.18
C GLY A 126 -0.59 0.01 11.47
N PRO A 127 -1.31 -0.09 10.33
CA PRO A 127 -1.59 1.04 9.44
C PRO A 127 -2.40 2.16 10.09
N LYS A 128 -2.14 3.41 9.70
CA LYS A 128 -2.90 4.59 10.20
C LYS A 128 -4.06 4.95 9.28
N THR A 129 -4.94 3.98 9.05
CA THR A 129 -6.11 4.11 8.15
C THR A 129 -7.40 3.97 8.94
N TYR A 130 -8.49 4.54 8.43
CA TYR A 130 -9.80 4.40 9.06
C TYR A 130 -10.28 2.95 9.11
N ALA A 131 -9.98 2.17 8.06
CA ALA A 131 -10.28 0.73 8.04
C ALA A 131 -9.58 -0.03 9.18
N GLU A 132 -8.32 0.30 9.50
CA GLU A 132 -7.62 -0.32 10.63
C GLU A 132 -8.18 0.12 11.97
N TYR A 133 -8.54 1.40 12.11
CA TYR A 133 -9.24 1.89 13.29
C TYR A 133 -10.56 1.13 13.51
N ARG A 134 -11.40 1.01 12.47
CA ARG A 134 -12.63 0.21 12.52
C ARG A 134 -12.36 -1.22 12.94
N ARG A 135 -11.33 -1.87 12.39
CA ARG A 135 -10.95 -3.24 12.75
C ARG A 135 -10.58 -3.38 14.23
N LEU A 136 -9.83 -2.41 14.77
CA LEU A 136 -9.36 -2.43 16.16
C LEU A 136 -10.43 -1.98 17.18
N THR A 137 -11.42 -1.21 16.75
CA THR A 137 -12.47 -0.67 17.64
C THR A 137 -13.84 -1.32 17.44
N SER A 138 -14.00 -2.19 16.45
CA SER A 138 -15.22 -2.99 16.34
C SER A 138 -15.20 -4.03 17.46
N PRO A 139 -16.26 -4.17 18.26
CA PRO A 139 -16.36 -5.27 19.20
C PRO A 139 -16.30 -6.58 18.40
N GLU A 140 -15.38 -7.49 18.76
CA GLU A 140 -15.53 -8.90 18.40
C GLU A 140 -16.94 -9.28 18.82
N THR A 141 -17.78 -9.66 17.87
CA THR A 141 -18.99 -10.40 18.23
C THR A 141 -18.45 -11.73 18.73
N PRO A 142 -18.58 -12.07 20.03
CA PRO A 142 -18.26 -13.43 20.44
C PRO A 142 -19.16 -14.34 19.60
N ASP A 143 -18.57 -15.34 18.95
CA ASP A 143 -19.34 -16.48 18.44
C ASP A 143 -20.22 -16.95 19.61
N ASP A 144 -21.53 -16.77 19.47
CA ASP A 144 -22.55 -17.27 20.37
C ASP A 144 -22.66 -18.78 20.10
N PRO A 145 -22.16 -19.67 20.98
CA PRO A 145 -22.52 -21.06 20.91
C PRO A 145 -23.84 -21.20 21.68
N GLY A 146 -24.90 -21.54 20.95
CA GLY A 146 -26.28 -21.59 21.43
C GLY A 146 -26.55 -22.31 22.75
#